data_AF-A0AAP0BEG1-F1
#
_entry.id   AF-A0AAP0BEG1-F1
#
_cell.length_a   1.000
_cell.length_b   1.000
_cell.length_c   1.000
_cell.angle_alpha   90.00
_cell.angle_beta   90.00
_cell.angle_gamma   90.00
#
_symmetry.space_group_name_H-M   'P 1'
#
loop_
_entity.id
_entity.type
_entity.pdbx_description
1 polymer ?
#
loop_
_entity_poly.entity_id
_entity_poly.type
_entity_poly.pdbx_seq_one_letter_code
_entity_poly.pdbx_strand_id
1 'polypeptide(L)'
;MAICRGLRTRFIVLLPLIVLPLLLLPVFELHHKPNQKVQKTNFPKKSDQLVLGPSAGQGLPNRLQCQGIKAMNMNKIRPSCLQNDLGKMQNVSFVSMFIVYNGSHRMELGSIRENMDSNVIVGNTSYNKVERSIAILKTFINFIQVSMPRSTIFLLTDPATVLPIDRKNVTLFPILGDYSRGQLMLQRIRFYINFLESRLQLKYEMQNSVNHYIFSDSDVAIIDDLGHLFQNYPDFHLALTFRNNKDQPLNSGFIAVRGTHDGIQKTKIFLEEVLEVYSSKYIKASRMLGDQFALAWVVRSHLPFAAEHFQKPETFSGQINGASVLFLPCAIYNWTPPEGAGQFHGMPLDVQVLHFKGSRKRLMLESWNYYNKTLSMPNMMCLILRSGRTKYDF
;
A
#
# COMPACT_ATOMS: atom_id res chain seq x y z
N MET A 1 -52.95 -11.48 48.84
CA MET A 1 -51.95 -10.89 47.92
C MET A 1 -51.15 -9.84 48.69
N ALA A 2 -49.85 -10.07 48.95
CA ALA A 2 -48.81 -9.04 49.20
C ALA A 2 -47.60 -9.58 50.02
N ILE A 3 -47.01 -10.74 49.70
CA ILE A 3 -45.76 -11.19 50.38
C ILE A 3 -44.67 -11.65 49.37
N CYS A 4 -44.83 -11.40 48.06
CA CYS A 4 -43.84 -11.79 47.04
C CYS A 4 -43.33 -10.63 46.17
N ARG A 5 -43.26 -9.40 46.70
CA ARG A 5 -42.62 -8.26 46.01
C ARG A 5 -41.36 -7.70 46.69
N GLY A 6 -41.10 -8.02 47.96
CA GLY A 6 -39.96 -7.47 48.72
C GLY A 6 -38.60 -8.15 48.49
N LEU A 7 -38.56 -9.43 48.10
CA LEU A 7 -37.30 -10.13 47.84
C LEU A 7 -36.75 -9.90 46.43
N ARG A 8 -37.62 -9.67 45.43
CA ARG A 8 -37.21 -9.52 44.03
C ARG A 8 -36.52 -8.17 43.77
N THR A 9 -36.96 -7.10 44.43
CA THR A 9 -36.36 -5.76 44.33
C THR A 9 -35.02 -5.65 45.07
N ARG A 10 -34.81 -6.40 46.16
CA ARG A 10 -33.50 -6.43 46.83
C ARG A 10 -32.42 -7.07 45.96
N PHE A 11 -32.72 -8.17 45.26
CA PHE A 11 -31.75 -8.77 44.33
C PHE A 11 -31.48 -7.90 43.09
N ILE A 12 -32.48 -7.21 42.55
CA ILE A 12 -32.30 -6.33 41.36
C ILE A 12 -31.49 -5.06 41.70
N VAL A 13 -31.50 -4.60 42.96
CA VAL A 13 -30.70 -3.44 43.40
C VAL A 13 -29.33 -3.83 43.94
N LEU A 14 -29.18 -5.01 44.57
CA LEU A 14 -27.88 -5.49 45.09
C LEU A 14 -26.99 -6.10 44.02
N LEU A 15 -27.54 -6.73 42.97
CA LEU A 15 -26.73 -7.34 41.90
C LEU A 15 -25.89 -6.29 41.12
N PRO A 16 -26.41 -5.11 40.72
CA PRO A 16 -25.58 -4.06 40.14
C PRO A 16 -24.56 -3.50 41.14
N LEU A 17 -24.91 -3.37 42.42
CA LEU A 17 -24.01 -2.85 43.45
C LEU A 17 -22.79 -3.76 43.73
N ILE A 18 -22.89 -5.06 43.44
CA ILE A 18 -21.80 -6.03 43.58
C ILE A 18 -21.06 -6.23 42.25
N VAL A 19 -21.79 -6.24 41.12
CA VAL A 19 -21.21 -6.51 39.79
C VAL A 19 -20.52 -5.28 39.20
N LEU A 20 -21.00 -4.06 39.46
CA LEU A 20 -20.42 -2.82 38.92
C LEU A 20 -19.01 -2.52 39.48
N PRO A 21 -18.71 -2.70 40.78
CA PRO A 21 -17.34 -2.58 41.30
C PRO A 21 -16.39 -3.64 40.70
N LEU A 22 -16.86 -4.88 40.53
CA LEU A 22 -16.09 -5.98 39.94
C LEU A 22 -15.80 -5.78 38.44
N LEU A 23 -16.68 -5.08 37.71
CA LEU A 23 -16.46 -4.69 36.31
C LEU A 23 -15.63 -3.41 36.14
N LEU A 24 -15.55 -2.54 37.17
CA LEU A 24 -14.77 -1.30 37.14
C LEU A 24 -13.35 -1.46 37.69
N LEU A 25 -13.09 -2.48 38.53
CA LEU A 25 -11.75 -2.81 39.02
C LEU A 25 -10.72 -3.08 37.90
N PRO A 26 -11.02 -3.77 36.79
CA PRO A 26 -10.10 -3.93 35.67
C PRO A 26 -9.88 -2.62 34.89
N VAL A 27 -10.83 -1.67 34.98
CA VAL A 27 -10.81 -0.41 34.23
C VAL A 27 -10.04 0.68 35.00
N PHE A 28 -10.10 0.67 36.33
CA PHE A 28 -9.29 1.57 37.16
C PHE A 28 -7.82 1.12 37.26
N GLU A 29 -7.53 -0.18 37.24
CA GLU A 29 -6.14 -0.67 37.13
C GLU A 29 -5.50 -0.38 35.76
N LEU A 30 -6.31 -0.16 34.70
CA LEU A 30 -5.78 0.26 33.39
C LEU A 30 -5.41 1.75 33.34
N HIS A 31 -6.01 2.59 34.19
CA HIS A 31 -5.77 4.03 34.22
C HIS A 31 -4.79 4.50 35.30
N HIS A 32 -4.38 3.63 36.23
CA HIS A 32 -3.31 3.90 37.18
C HIS A 32 -2.02 3.13 36.82
N LYS A 33 -1.41 3.48 35.68
CA LYS A 33 0.04 3.36 35.59
C LYS A 33 0.65 4.60 36.22
N PRO A 34 1.26 4.53 37.42
CA PRO A 34 2.14 5.60 37.86
C PRO A 34 3.22 5.76 36.79
N ASN A 35 3.72 6.99 36.60
CA ASN A 35 4.88 7.29 35.78
C ASN A 35 6.09 6.45 36.24
N GLN A 36 6.12 5.19 35.84
CA GLN A 36 7.35 4.42 35.80
C GLN A 36 8.19 5.15 34.77
N LYS A 37 9.22 5.84 35.25
CA LYS A 37 10.42 6.08 34.45
C LYS A 37 10.67 4.79 33.70
N VAL A 38 10.40 4.80 32.39
CA VAL A 38 10.70 3.68 31.52
C VAL A 38 12.20 3.51 31.66
N GLN A 39 12.60 2.57 32.52
CA GLN A 39 13.94 2.03 32.49
C GLN A 39 14.06 1.56 31.05
N LYS A 40 14.96 2.21 30.30
CA LYS A 40 15.32 1.77 28.95
C LYS A 40 15.82 0.34 29.12
N THR A 41 14.92 -0.63 29.03
CA THR A 41 15.29 -1.99 28.77
C THR A 41 16.02 -1.89 27.44
N ASN A 42 17.34 -2.11 27.49
CA ASN A 42 18.16 -2.23 26.30
C ASN A 42 17.65 -3.46 25.56
N PHE A 43 16.59 -3.29 24.76
CA PHE A 43 16.22 -4.27 23.78
C PHE A 43 17.47 -4.50 22.92
N PRO A 44 17.88 -5.76 22.71
CA PRO A 44 18.98 -6.04 21.82
C PRO A 44 18.68 -5.35 20.48
N LYS A 45 19.63 -4.54 19.98
CA LYS A 45 19.53 -3.89 18.67
C LYS A 45 19.09 -4.95 17.67
N LYS A 46 18.00 -4.72 16.92
CA LYS A 46 17.59 -5.73 15.94
C LYS A 46 18.70 -5.84 14.90
N SER A 47 18.91 -7.05 14.39
CA SER A 47 19.99 -7.29 13.44
C SER A 47 19.81 -6.44 12.18
N ASP A 48 20.89 -5.76 11.80
CA ASP A 48 21.00 -5.06 10.52
C ASP A 48 21.31 -6.01 9.36
N GLN A 49 21.12 -7.32 9.50
CA GLN A 49 21.40 -8.29 8.45
C GLN A 49 20.13 -8.95 7.93
N LEU A 50 20.16 -9.30 6.65
CA LEU A 50 19.09 -10.04 6.01
C LEU A 50 19.07 -11.48 6.52
N VAL A 51 18.14 -11.80 7.40
CA VAL A 51 17.95 -13.17 7.89
C VAL A 51 17.07 -13.95 6.91
N LEU A 52 17.59 -15.08 6.40
CA LEU A 52 16.87 -15.97 5.50
C LEU A 52 16.21 -17.10 6.27
N GLY A 53 14.88 -17.16 6.22
CA GLY A 53 14.10 -18.29 6.72
C GLY A 53 13.74 -19.30 5.62
N PRO A 54 12.95 -20.32 5.96
CA PRO A 54 12.37 -21.22 4.97
C PRO A 54 11.32 -20.47 4.13
N SER A 55 11.25 -20.80 2.83
CA SER A 55 10.24 -20.25 1.93
C SER A 55 8.85 -20.76 2.32
N ALA A 56 7.90 -19.85 2.53
CA ALA A 56 6.51 -20.25 2.75
C ALA A 56 5.88 -20.81 1.45
N GLY A 57 4.90 -21.71 1.59
CA GLY A 57 4.24 -22.34 0.45
C GLY A 57 5.09 -23.38 -0.29
N GLN A 58 6.13 -23.92 0.36
CA GLN A 58 6.93 -25.00 -0.21
C GLN A 58 6.05 -26.22 -0.50
N GLY A 59 6.24 -26.85 -1.67
CA GLY A 59 5.46 -28.00 -2.13
C GLY A 59 4.11 -27.64 -2.78
N LEU A 60 3.64 -26.40 -2.68
CA LEU A 60 2.42 -25.96 -3.35
C LEU A 60 2.68 -25.64 -4.83
N PRO A 61 1.96 -26.27 -5.78
CA PRO A 61 2.29 -26.18 -7.21
C PRO A 61 2.06 -24.79 -7.80
N ASN A 62 1.20 -23.98 -7.18
CA ASN A 62 0.85 -22.61 -7.56
C ASN A 62 1.61 -21.54 -6.74
N ARG A 63 2.73 -21.92 -6.12
CA ARG A 63 3.59 -21.02 -5.35
C ARG A 63 5.02 -21.07 -5.84
N LEU A 64 5.73 -19.95 -5.71
CA LEU A 64 7.16 -19.86 -5.98
C LEU A 64 7.92 -20.83 -5.08
N GLN A 65 8.69 -21.72 -5.71
CA GLN A 65 9.55 -22.69 -5.04
C GLN A 65 11.00 -22.23 -5.10
N CYS A 66 11.71 -22.29 -3.97
CA CYS A 66 13.07 -21.76 -3.83
C CYS A 66 14.04 -22.81 -3.27
N GLN A 67 15.18 -23.01 -3.93
CA GLN A 67 16.34 -23.72 -3.39
C GLN A 67 17.45 -22.71 -3.12
N GLY A 68 17.77 -22.48 -1.84
CA GLY A 68 18.55 -21.28 -1.51
C GLY A 68 17.75 -20.03 -1.92
N ILE A 69 18.40 -19.13 -2.61
CA ILE A 69 17.80 -17.93 -3.24
C ILE A 69 17.51 -18.14 -4.73
N LYS A 70 17.66 -19.37 -5.24
CA LYS A 70 17.35 -19.72 -6.63
C LYS A 70 15.91 -20.18 -6.76
N ALA A 71 15.19 -19.66 -7.74
CA ALA A 71 13.84 -20.09 -8.08
C ALA A 71 13.86 -21.42 -8.87
N MET A 72 12.95 -22.34 -8.54
CA MET A 72 12.95 -23.72 -9.04
C MET A 72 11.88 -23.99 -10.10
N ASN A 73 10.74 -23.30 -10.05
CA ASN A 73 9.59 -23.56 -10.93
C ASN A 73 9.36 -22.44 -11.96
N MET A 74 10.46 -21.98 -12.57
CA MET A 74 10.52 -20.89 -13.55
C MET A 74 9.61 -21.10 -14.75
N ASN A 75 9.55 -22.33 -15.27
CA ASN A 75 8.75 -22.67 -16.46
C ASN A 75 7.23 -22.48 -16.25
N LYS A 76 6.79 -22.26 -15.01
CA LYS A 76 5.39 -22.00 -14.64
C LYS A 76 5.09 -20.52 -14.41
N ILE A 77 6.12 -19.68 -14.30
CA ILE A 77 5.96 -18.22 -14.31
C ILE A 77 5.71 -17.87 -15.77
N ARG A 78 4.44 -17.64 -16.14
CA ARG A 78 4.11 -17.19 -17.49
C ARG A 78 4.47 -15.71 -17.57
N PRO A 79 5.45 -15.30 -18.40
CA PRO A 79 5.55 -13.89 -18.78
C PRO A 79 4.23 -13.53 -19.46
N SER A 80 3.61 -12.44 -19.01
CA SER A 80 2.35 -11.98 -19.62
C SER A 80 2.53 -11.48 -21.07
N CYS A 81 3.78 -11.32 -21.53
CA CYS A 81 4.11 -10.88 -22.88
C CYS A 81 4.31 -12.04 -23.86
N LEU A 82 3.22 -12.45 -24.52
CA LEU A 82 3.25 -13.08 -25.84
C LEU A 82 1.87 -12.92 -26.51
N GLN A 83 1.40 -11.69 -26.69
CA GLN A 83 0.29 -11.40 -27.61
C GLN A 83 0.52 -10.09 -28.38
N ASN A 84 0.08 -10.13 -29.64
CA ASN A 84 0.55 -9.35 -30.77
C ASN A 84 0.24 -7.85 -30.73
N ASP A 85 1.15 -7.13 -31.35
CA ASP A 85 1.27 -5.68 -31.57
C ASP A 85 0.20 -5.10 -32.54
N LEU A 86 -1.09 -5.43 -32.37
CA LEU A 86 -2.15 -4.85 -33.22
C LEU A 86 -3.41 -4.48 -32.42
N GLY A 87 -3.48 -3.22 -31.97
CA GLY A 87 -4.73 -2.63 -31.51
C GLY A 87 -4.59 -1.41 -30.59
N LYS A 88 -4.39 -0.22 -31.18
CA LYS A 88 -4.19 1.10 -30.53
C LYS A 88 -2.91 1.18 -29.67
N MET A 89 -2.14 2.28 -29.82
CA MET A 89 -1.07 2.63 -28.88
C MET A 89 -1.72 2.92 -27.51
N GLN A 90 -1.82 1.88 -26.69
CA GLN A 90 -2.23 1.98 -25.29
C GLN A 90 -0.97 2.07 -24.44
N ASN A 91 -0.78 3.21 -23.80
CA ASN A 91 0.34 3.44 -22.90
C ASN A 91 -0.13 3.29 -21.46
N VAL A 92 0.79 2.93 -20.57
CA VAL A 92 0.53 2.92 -19.13
C VAL A 92 1.51 3.87 -18.48
N SER A 93 1.02 4.75 -17.62
CA SER A 93 1.83 5.66 -16.83
C SER A 93 1.61 5.42 -15.34
N PHE A 94 2.67 5.52 -14.56
CA PHE A 94 2.61 5.43 -13.10
C PHE A 94 2.50 6.82 -12.50
N VAL A 95 1.70 6.97 -11.46
CA VAL A 95 1.55 8.22 -10.72
C VAL A 95 1.74 7.93 -9.25
N SER A 96 2.77 8.52 -8.65
CA SER A 96 3.09 8.35 -7.23
C SER A 96 3.22 9.69 -6.55
N MET A 97 2.62 9.83 -5.37
CA MET A 97 2.93 10.93 -4.48
C MET A 97 4.29 10.67 -3.84
N PHE A 98 5.17 11.67 -3.83
CA PHE A 98 6.45 11.58 -3.16
C PHE A 98 6.81 12.92 -2.51
N ILE A 99 7.43 12.85 -1.32
CA ILE A 99 7.90 14.01 -0.60
C ILE A 99 9.24 13.74 0.07
N VAL A 100 10.05 14.79 0.19
CA VAL A 100 11.29 14.77 0.98
C VAL A 100 11.09 15.67 2.18
N TYR A 101 11.25 15.09 3.38
CA TYR A 101 11.28 15.88 4.61
C TYR A 101 12.67 16.49 4.79
N ASN A 102 12.89 17.69 4.26
CA ASN A 102 14.06 18.48 4.64
C ASN A 102 13.89 18.96 6.08
N GLY A 103 14.78 18.51 6.97
CA GLY A 103 14.73 18.83 8.41
C GLY A 103 14.91 20.32 8.72
N SER A 104 15.33 21.14 7.76
CA SER A 104 15.62 22.56 7.95
C SER A 104 14.38 23.44 8.16
N HIS A 105 13.18 23.02 7.72
CA HIS A 105 11.98 23.88 7.71
C HIS A 105 10.98 23.65 8.85
N ARG A 106 11.28 22.83 9.87
CA ARG A 106 10.35 22.55 10.98
C ARG A 106 10.99 22.57 12.36
N MET A 107 11.79 23.59 12.66
CA MET A 107 12.23 23.88 14.04
C MET A 107 11.14 24.54 14.92
N GLU A 108 9.96 24.82 14.38
CA GLU A 108 8.87 25.46 15.12
C GLU A 108 7.68 24.52 15.34
N LEU A 109 7.84 23.54 16.24
CA LEU A 109 6.87 23.27 17.31
C LEU A 109 7.47 22.19 18.22
N GLY A 110 7.84 22.59 19.43
CA GLY A 110 8.50 21.74 20.41
C GLY A 110 7.74 20.45 20.69
N SER A 111 8.23 19.33 20.17
CA SER A 111 8.00 18.02 20.77
C SER A 111 9.04 17.03 20.26
N ILE A 112 9.92 16.63 21.19
CA ILE A 112 10.77 15.44 21.15
C ILE A 112 11.84 15.49 20.06
N ARG A 113 13.11 15.52 20.50
CA ARG A 113 14.27 15.07 19.71
C ARG A 113 14.02 13.63 19.26
N GLU A 114 13.23 13.41 18.21
CA GLU A 114 13.24 12.17 17.45
C GLU A 114 14.69 12.02 16.95
N ASN A 115 15.38 10.95 17.36
CA ASN A 115 16.76 10.64 16.97
C ASN A 115 17.00 10.97 15.49
N MET A 116 17.58 12.14 15.21
CA MET A 116 17.92 12.55 13.85
C MET A 116 19.09 11.74 13.28
N ASP A 117 19.76 10.94 14.12
CA ASP A 117 21.06 10.33 13.85
C ASP A 117 21.08 8.81 13.61
N SER A 118 19.92 8.12 13.53
CA SER A 118 19.96 6.69 13.24
C SER A 118 20.10 6.43 11.75
N ASN A 119 21.34 6.51 11.25
CA ASN A 119 21.69 5.96 9.94
C ASN A 119 21.31 4.48 9.88
N VAL A 120 20.77 4.06 8.74
CA VAL A 120 20.44 2.65 8.48
C VAL A 120 21.39 2.12 7.43
N ILE A 121 22.02 0.98 7.73
CA ILE A 121 22.90 0.29 6.80
C ILE A 121 22.09 -0.73 6.01
N VAL A 122 22.20 -0.70 4.68
CA VAL A 122 21.59 -1.65 3.76
C VAL A 122 22.67 -2.12 2.79
N GLY A 123 22.96 -3.43 2.77
CA GLY A 123 24.18 -3.95 2.16
C GLY A 123 25.43 -3.26 2.72
N ASN A 124 26.18 -2.59 1.85
CA ASN A 124 27.41 -1.87 2.19
C ASN A 124 27.22 -0.34 2.21
N THR A 125 25.97 0.14 2.17
CA THR A 125 25.68 1.57 2.08
C THR A 125 24.92 2.04 3.33
N SER A 126 25.40 3.13 3.93
CA SER A 126 24.73 3.82 5.03
C SER A 126 23.83 4.91 4.47
N TYR A 127 22.58 4.97 4.92
CA TYR A 127 21.61 5.97 4.50
C TYR A 127 21.14 6.77 5.70
N ASN A 128 21.21 8.10 5.60
CA ASN A 128 20.43 8.97 6.46
C ASN A 128 18.94 8.95 6.06
N LYS A 129 18.08 9.63 6.83
CA LYS A 129 16.62 9.63 6.61
C LYS A 129 16.21 10.11 5.21
N VAL A 130 16.87 11.12 4.67
CA VAL A 130 16.57 11.72 3.35
C VAL A 130 17.13 10.85 2.24
N GLU A 131 18.38 10.42 2.35
CA GLU A 131 19.00 9.52 1.38
C GLU A 131 18.21 8.22 1.24
N ARG A 132 17.69 7.70 2.36
CA ARG A 132 16.85 6.50 2.39
C ARG A 132 15.56 6.68 1.61
N SER A 133 14.85 7.81 1.75
CA SER A 133 13.61 8.05 1.00
C SER A 133 13.88 8.19 -0.50
N ILE A 134 14.96 8.89 -0.86
CA ILE A 134 15.41 9.02 -2.25
C ILE A 134 15.84 7.67 -2.84
N ALA A 135 16.52 6.82 -2.07
CA ALA A 135 16.92 5.48 -2.50
C ALA A 135 15.71 4.59 -2.79
N ILE A 136 14.67 4.64 -1.95
CA ILE A 136 13.40 3.94 -2.19
C ILE A 136 12.75 4.42 -3.48
N LEU A 137 12.66 5.74 -3.68
CA LEU A 137 12.11 6.30 -4.92
C LEU A 137 12.88 5.88 -6.17
N LYS A 138 14.22 5.97 -6.14
CA LYS A 138 15.07 5.52 -7.25
C LYS A 138 14.86 4.04 -7.55
N THR A 139 14.70 3.23 -6.51
CA THR A 139 14.44 1.80 -6.62
C THR A 139 13.06 1.50 -7.21
N PHE A 140 12.03 2.26 -6.83
CA PHE A 140 10.70 2.18 -7.43
C PHE A 140 10.74 2.47 -8.93
N ILE A 141 11.38 3.58 -9.31
CA ILE A 141 11.54 3.96 -10.72
C ILE A 141 12.31 2.87 -11.49
N ASN A 142 13.37 2.32 -10.88
CA ASN A 142 14.15 1.23 -11.45
C ASN A 142 13.31 -0.02 -11.75
N PHE A 143 12.47 -0.45 -10.81
CA PHE A 143 11.59 -1.61 -11.03
C PHE A 143 10.61 -1.37 -12.18
N ILE A 144 10.03 -0.18 -12.29
CA ILE A 144 9.16 0.18 -13.41
C ILE A 144 9.94 0.16 -14.73
N GLN A 145 11.14 0.73 -14.77
CA GLN A 145 11.94 0.78 -15.99
C GLN A 145 12.38 -0.60 -16.49
N VAL A 146 12.58 -1.56 -15.58
CA VAL A 146 12.88 -2.94 -15.93
C VAL A 146 11.65 -3.65 -16.49
N SER A 147 10.52 -3.57 -15.78
CA SER A 147 9.33 -4.38 -16.10
C SER A 147 8.46 -3.73 -17.19
N MET A 148 8.50 -2.40 -17.30
CA MET A 148 7.70 -1.60 -18.22
C MET A 148 8.49 -0.39 -18.76
N PRO A 149 9.54 -0.62 -19.58
CA PRO A 149 10.49 0.42 -20.00
C PRO A 149 9.87 1.59 -20.78
N ARG A 150 8.71 1.39 -21.41
CA ARG A 150 7.98 2.42 -22.17
C ARG A 150 7.07 3.30 -21.31
N SER A 151 6.88 2.95 -20.03
CA SER A 151 5.98 3.68 -19.14
C SER A 151 6.61 4.99 -18.66
N THR A 152 5.76 6.02 -18.57
CA THR A 152 6.11 7.32 -17.94
C THR A 152 5.75 7.29 -16.46
N ILE A 153 6.54 7.97 -15.62
CA ILE A 153 6.33 8.06 -14.18
C ILE A 153 6.10 9.52 -13.80
N PHE A 154 4.91 9.85 -13.31
CA PHE A 154 4.57 11.15 -12.76
C PHE A 154 4.76 11.14 -11.25
N LEU A 155 5.60 12.05 -10.75
CA LEU A 155 5.84 12.23 -9.32
C LEU A 155 5.09 13.46 -8.83
N LEU A 156 4.01 13.23 -8.07
CA LEU A 156 3.24 14.30 -7.44
C LEU A 156 3.99 14.76 -6.18
N THR A 157 4.47 16.00 -6.18
CA THR A 157 5.40 16.49 -5.15
C THR A 157 5.10 17.93 -4.75
N ASP A 158 5.62 18.35 -3.59
CA ASP A 158 5.61 19.74 -3.16
C ASP A 158 6.43 20.58 -4.15
N PRO A 159 5.91 21.72 -4.66
CA PRO A 159 6.64 22.65 -5.51
C PRO A 159 8.00 23.10 -4.95
N ALA A 160 8.16 23.12 -3.63
CA ALA A 160 9.44 23.44 -2.98
C ALA A 160 10.44 22.27 -2.99
N THR A 161 10.04 21.07 -3.42
CA THR A 161 10.92 19.90 -3.42
C THR A 161 11.84 19.90 -4.63
N VAL A 162 13.15 19.83 -4.36
CA VAL A 162 14.18 19.55 -5.37
C VAL A 162 14.56 18.08 -5.27
N LEU A 163 14.22 17.29 -6.30
CA LEU A 163 14.55 15.86 -6.36
C LEU A 163 15.76 15.62 -7.28
N PRO A 164 16.81 14.93 -6.81
CA PRO A 164 17.97 14.58 -7.65
C PRO A 164 17.66 13.36 -8.54
N ILE A 165 16.71 13.55 -9.47
CA ILE A 165 16.26 12.52 -10.41
C ILE A 165 16.38 13.08 -11.82
N ASP A 166 17.44 12.66 -12.52
CA ASP A 166 17.63 12.95 -13.93
C ASP A 166 17.35 11.68 -14.75
N ARG A 167 16.09 11.52 -15.17
CA ARG A 167 15.63 10.35 -15.95
C ARG A 167 14.59 10.76 -16.97
N LYS A 168 14.79 10.34 -18.23
CA LYS A 168 13.94 10.72 -19.38
C LYS A 168 12.45 10.41 -19.21
N ASN A 169 12.10 9.31 -18.53
CA ASN A 169 10.70 8.88 -18.39
C ASN A 169 10.07 9.27 -17.04
N VAL A 170 10.69 10.20 -16.30
CA VAL A 170 10.17 10.69 -15.03
C VAL A 170 9.79 12.16 -15.17
N THR A 171 8.54 12.49 -14.87
CA THR A 171 8.02 13.86 -14.91
C THR A 171 7.63 14.28 -13.50
N LEU A 172 8.18 15.40 -13.04
CA LEU A 172 7.75 16.02 -11.79
C LEU A 172 6.44 16.76 -12.04
N PHE A 173 5.45 16.53 -11.18
CA PHE A 173 4.16 17.19 -11.24
C PHE A 173 3.94 17.92 -9.90
N PRO A 174 4.40 19.17 -9.79
CA PRO A 174 4.31 19.93 -8.55
C PRO A 174 2.84 20.31 -8.26
N ILE A 175 2.35 20.00 -7.05
CA ILE A 175 0.98 20.32 -6.63
C ILE A 175 0.99 21.06 -5.30
N LEU A 176 0.25 22.15 -5.18
CA LEU A 176 0.07 22.84 -3.90
C LEU A 176 -0.78 22.00 -2.94
N GLY A 177 -0.36 21.89 -1.68
CA GLY A 177 -1.10 21.14 -0.65
C GLY A 177 -0.40 21.13 0.70
N ASP A 178 -1.05 20.55 1.72
CA ASP A 178 -0.48 20.41 3.05
C ASP A 178 0.29 19.09 3.18
N TYR A 179 1.61 19.17 3.03
CA TYR A 179 2.53 18.03 3.14
C TYR A 179 2.93 17.65 4.57
N SER A 180 2.19 18.14 5.58
CA SER A 180 2.37 17.69 6.95
C SER A 180 2.11 16.18 7.07
N ARG A 181 2.88 15.51 7.93
CA ARG A 181 2.80 14.05 8.15
C ARG A 181 1.39 13.57 8.47
N GLY A 182 0.59 14.40 9.14
CA GLY A 182 -0.79 14.08 9.49
C GLY A 182 -1.80 14.25 8.36
N GLN A 183 -1.43 14.85 7.23
CA GLN A 183 -2.35 15.12 6.12
C GLN A 183 -2.04 14.32 4.85
N LEU A 184 -0.90 13.64 4.78
CA LEU A 184 -0.44 12.97 3.55
C LEU A 184 -1.45 12.01 2.93
N MET A 185 -2.14 11.20 3.75
CA MET A 185 -3.09 10.22 3.24
C MET A 185 -4.32 10.90 2.60
N LEU A 186 -4.78 12.00 3.20
CA LEU A 186 -5.86 12.83 2.65
C LEU A 186 -5.39 13.54 1.37
N GLN A 187 -4.20 14.15 1.43
CA GLN A 187 -3.63 14.85 0.28
C GLN A 187 -3.36 13.93 -0.90
N ARG A 188 -2.97 12.67 -0.66
CA ARG A 188 -2.79 11.67 -1.73
C ARG A 188 -4.04 11.56 -2.61
N ILE A 189 -5.23 11.48 -2.01
CA ILE A 189 -6.49 11.43 -2.77
C ILE A 189 -6.71 12.75 -3.52
N ARG A 190 -6.51 13.90 -2.86
CA ARG A 190 -6.64 15.23 -3.49
C ARG A 190 -5.71 15.39 -4.69
N PHE A 191 -4.47 14.93 -4.57
CA PHE A 191 -3.47 15.01 -5.63
C PHE A 191 -3.81 14.10 -6.79
N TYR A 192 -4.34 12.90 -6.53
CA TYR A 192 -4.88 12.05 -7.59
C TYR A 192 -6.06 12.71 -8.31
N ILE A 193 -6.98 13.35 -7.60
CA ILE A 193 -8.10 14.11 -8.21
C ILE A 193 -7.56 15.25 -9.08
N ASN A 194 -6.66 16.09 -8.55
CA ASN A 194 -6.04 17.20 -9.29
C ASN A 194 -5.29 16.70 -10.53
N PHE A 195 -4.59 15.57 -10.42
CA PHE A 195 -3.92 14.95 -11.55
C PHE A 195 -4.93 14.54 -12.63
N LEU A 196 -6.01 13.83 -12.27
CA LEU A 196 -7.06 13.43 -13.22
C LEU A 196 -7.74 14.64 -13.86
N GLU A 197 -8.01 15.69 -13.09
CA GLU A 197 -8.56 16.95 -13.60
C GLU A 197 -7.63 17.58 -14.64
N SER A 198 -6.32 17.62 -14.38
CA SER A 198 -5.35 18.08 -15.38
C SER A 198 -5.39 17.25 -16.66
N ARG A 199 -5.62 15.93 -16.56
CA ARG A 199 -5.72 15.04 -17.73
C ARG A 199 -7.00 15.28 -18.54
N LEU A 200 -8.11 15.62 -17.88
CA LEU A 200 -9.37 16.00 -18.55
C LEU A 200 -9.25 17.35 -19.28
N GLN A 201 -8.49 18.29 -18.71
CA GLN A 201 -8.30 19.63 -19.29
C GLN A 201 -7.43 19.65 -20.55
N LEU A 202 -6.54 18.66 -20.73
CA LEU A 202 -5.68 18.51 -21.91
C LEU A 202 -6.45 18.02 -23.16
N LYS A 203 -7.62 18.64 -23.41
CA LYS A 203 -8.70 18.32 -24.37
C LYS A 203 -8.31 17.93 -25.81
N TYR A 204 -7.04 17.93 -26.21
CA TYR A 204 -6.63 17.89 -27.62
C TYR A 204 -5.46 16.99 -28.03
N GLU A 205 -4.69 16.37 -27.14
CA GLU A 205 -3.39 15.83 -27.59
C GLU A 205 -3.36 14.39 -28.12
N MET A 206 -4.38 13.54 -27.96
CA MET A 206 -4.22 12.13 -28.33
C MET A 206 -5.52 11.46 -28.82
N GLN A 207 -6.10 11.93 -29.93
CA GLN A 207 -7.26 11.25 -30.55
C GLN A 207 -6.97 9.78 -30.95
N ASN A 208 -5.70 9.38 -31.04
CA ASN A 208 -5.29 8.05 -31.51
C ASN A 208 -4.59 7.16 -30.46
N SER A 209 -4.37 7.63 -29.22
CA SER A 209 -3.69 6.82 -28.20
C SER A 209 -4.22 7.09 -26.80
N VAL A 210 -4.53 6.01 -26.08
CA VAL A 210 -5.05 6.08 -24.72
C VAL A 210 -3.89 5.85 -23.75
N ASN A 211 -3.70 6.75 -22.79
CA ASN A 211 -2.73 6.56 -21.72
C ASN A 211 -3.46 6.22 -20.42
N HIS A 212 -3.33 4.98 -19.99
CA HIS A 212 -3.85 4.49 -18.71
C HIS A 212 -2.96 4.92 -17.55
N TYR A 213 -3.52 4.99 -16.35
CA TYR A 213 -2.77 5.44 -15.17
C TYR A 213 -2.81 4.38 -14.07
N ILE A 214 -1.69 4.19 -13.39
CA ILE A 214 -1.59 3.38 -12.18
C ILE A 214 -1.14 4.29 -11.05
N PHE A 215 -2.04 4.56 -10.12
CA PHE A 215 -1.75 5.26 -8.88
C PHE A 215 -1.13 4.26 -7.92
N SER A 216 0.07 4.54 -7.44
CA SER A 216 0.78 3.61 -6.59
C SER A 216 1.63 4.31 -5.53
N ASP A 217 1.93 3.55 -4.49
CA ASP A 217 2.93 3.93 -3.50
C ASP A 217 4.34 3.73 -4.04
N SER A 218 5.28 4.56 -3.58
CA SER A 218 6.69 4.46 -3.99
C SER A 218 7.45 3.32 -3.30
N ASP A 219 6.82 2.56 -2.41
CA ASP A 219 7.39 1.38 -1.74
C ASP A 219 6.87 0.07 -2.34
N VAL A 220 6.66 0.05 -3.66
CA VAL A 220 6.32 -1.17 -4.42
C VAL A 220 7.40 -1.54 -5.44
N ALA A 221 7.45 -2.83 -5.81
CA ALA A 221 8.15 -3.31 -6.99
C ALA A 221 7.15 -3.87 -8.00
N ILE A 222 7.28 -3.43 -9.25
CA ILE A 222 6.51 -3.96 -10.39
C ILE A 222 7.29 -5.16 -10.95
N ILE A 223 6.67 -6.33 -10.97
CA ILE A 223 7.34 -7.61 -11.28
C ILE A 223 7.24 -7.98 -12.76
N ASP A 224 6.11 -7.68 -13.38
CA ASP A 224 5.84 -7.96 -14.79
C ASP A 224 4.99 -6.83 -15.40
N ASP A 225 4.80 -6.86 -16.72
CA ASP A 225 4.10 -5.81 -17.46
C ASP A 225 2.62 -5.72 -17.07
N LEU A 226 2.20 -4.61 -16.47
CA LEU A 226 0.80 -4.39 -16.05
C LEU A 226 -0.14 -3.98 -17.19
N GLY A 227 0.34 -3.85 -18.42
CA GLY A 227 -0.46 -3.53 -19.60
C GLY A 227 -1.56 -4.56 -19.87
N HIS A 228 -1.29 -5.84 -19.59
CA HIS A 228 -2.28 -6.91 -19.73
C HIS A 228 -3.54 -6.67 -18.88
N LEU A 229 -3.46 -5.92 -17.77
CA LEU A 229 -4.62 -5.57 -16.96
C LEU A 229 -5.66 -4.80 -17.79
N PHE A 230 -5.20 -3.83 -18.59
CA PHE A 230 -6.07 -2.99 -19.41
C PHE A 230 -6.61 -3.72 -20.63
N GLN A 231 -5.87 -4.73 -21.13
CA GLN A 231 -6.26 -5.59 -22.24
C GLN A 231 -7.28 -6.66 -21.81
N ASN A 232 -7.00 -7.37 -20.71
CA ASN A 232 -7.82 -8.48 -20.22
C ASN A 232 -9.17 -8.01 -19.65
N TYR A 233 -9.23 -6.76 -19.18
CA TYR A 233 -10.44 -6.16 -18.64
C TYR A 233 -10.65 -4.81 -19.33
N PRO A 234 -11.27 -4.73 -20.52
CA PRO A 234 -11.39 -3.49 -21.28
C PRO A 234 -12.44 -2.49 -20.71
N ASP A 235 -13.43 -2.98 -19.95
CA ASP A 235 -14.64 -2.21 -19.62
C ASP A 235 -14.62 -1.51 -18.24
N PHE A 236 -13.57 -1.72 -17.44
CA PHE A 236 -13.48 -1.02 -16.14
C PHE A 236 -13.07 0.45 -16.32
N HIS A 237 -13.53 1.30 -15.42
CA HIS A 237 -13.11 2.71 -15.31
C HIS A 237 -11.96 2.86 -14.31
N LEU A 238 -12.11 2.23 -13.13
CA LEU A 238 -11.05 2.10 -12.14
C LEU A 238 -10.94 0.66 -11.60
N ALA A 239 -9.76 0.30 -11.11
CA ALA A 239 -9.53 -0.94 -10.39
C ALA A 239 -8.97 -0.67 -9.00
N LEU A 240 -9.49 -1.37 -8.00
CA LEU A 240 -9.05 -1.32 -6.60
C LEU A 240 -8.46 -2.68 -6.20
N THR A 241 -7.55 -2.69 -5.23
CA THR A 241 -7.03 -3.95 -4.69
C THR A 241 -7.71 -4.36 -3.39
N PHE A 242 -8.06 -5.64 -3.24
CA PHE A 242 -8.78 -6.16 -2.09
C PHE A 242 -8.08 -7.35 -1.42
N ARG A 243 -8.43 -7.65 -0.17
CA ARG A 243 -7.90 -8.78 0.61
C ARG A 243 -8.95 -9.32 1.56
N ASN A 244 -8.77 -10.58 1.95
CA ASN A 244 -9.57 -11.20 3.01
C ASN A 244 -9.15 -10.66 4.39
N ASN A 245 -9.57 -9.43 4.67
CA ASN A 245 -9.43 -8.78 5.97
C ASN A 245 -10.70 -7.95 6.22
N LYS A 246 -11.48 -8.32 7.23
CA LYS A 246 -12.78 -7.69 7.51
C LYS A 246 -12.65 -6.21 7.90
N ASP A 247 -11.57 -5.84 8.59
CA ASP A 247 -11.36 -4.48 9.08
C ASP A 247 -10.77 -3.56 8.00
N GLN A 248 -9.93 -4.11 7.13
CA GLN A 248 -9.22 -3.38 6.08
C GLN A 248 -9.27 -4.14 4.74
N PRO A 249 -10.46 -4.27 4.14
CA PRO A 249 -10.66 -5.12 2.97
C PRO A 249 -10.02 -4.56 1.70
N LEU A 250 -9.84 -3.24 1.61
CA LEU A 250 -9.29 -2.55 0.45
C LEU A 250 -7.93 -1.93 0.76
N ASN A 251 -7.08 -1.83 -0.25
CA ASN A 251 -5.77 -1.22 -0.18
C ASN A 251 -5.61 -0.19 -1.31
N SER A 252 -5.25 1.04 -0.93
CA SER A 252 -5.12 2.21 -1.81
C SER A 252 -3.72 2.38 -2.41
N GLY A 253 -2.74 1.56 -2.03
CA GLY A 253 -1.38 1.63 -2.59
C GLY A 253 -1.28 1.17 -4.06
N PHE A 254 -2.40 0.75 -4.64
CA PHE A 254 -2.54 0.44 -6.06
C PHE A 254 -3.97 0.73 -6.51
N ILE A 255 -4.14 1.66 -7.44
CA ILE A 255 -5.40 1.95 -8.13
C ILE A 255 -5.10 2.09 -9.63
N ALA A 256 -5.71 1.26 -10.47
CA ALA A 256 -5.59 1.40 -11.92
C ALA A 256 -6.74 2.24 -12.48
N VAL A 257 -6.47 3.08 -13.46
CA VAL A 257 -7.43 4.02 -14.05
C VAL A 257 -7.39 3.91 -15.56
N ARG A 258 -8.56 3.70 -16.16
CA ARG A 258 -8.72 3.71 -17.61
C ARG A 258 -8.48 5.11 -18.15
N GLY A 259 -7.54 5.24 -19.09
CA GLY A 259 -7.15 6.51 -19.70
C GLY A 259 -8.17 7.16 -20.64
N THR A 260 -9.31 6.53 -20.89
CA THR A 260 -10.39 7.13 -21.68
C THR A 260 -10.99 8.31 -20.92
N HIS A 261 -11.55 9.30 -21.64
CA HIS A 261 -12.22 10.44 -21.01
C HIS A 261 -13.25 10.01 -19.95
N ASP A 262 -14.12 9.06 -20.28
CA ASP A 262 -15.13 8.52 -19.36
C ASP A 262 -14.49 7.82 -18.14
N GLY A 263 -13.47 7.00 -18.37
CA GLY A 263 -12.65 6.37 -17.32
C GLY A 263 -12.04 7.35 -16.32
N ILE A 264 -11.40 8.41 -16.81
CA ILE A 264 -10.79 9.47 -15.99
C ILE A 264 -11.88 10.23 -15.23
N GLN A 265 -12.96 10.63 -15.90
CA GLN A 265 -14.06 11.40 -15.30
C GLN A 265 -14.77 10.63 -14.19
N LYS A 266 -15.15 9.37 -14.45
CA LYS A 266 -15.82 8.52 -13.45
C LYS A 266 -14.92 8.19 -12.27
N THR A 267 -13.63 7.97 -12.51
CA THR A 267 -12.65 7.77 -11.43
C THR A 267 -12.50 9.02 -10.58
N LYS A 268 -12.46 10.21 -11.20
CA LYS A 268 -12.40 11.48 -10.48
C LYS A 268 -13.59 11.63 -9.53
N ILE A 269 -14.81 11.44 -10.04
CA ILE A 269 -16.05 11.51 -9.25
C ILE A 269 -16.02 10.50 -8.10
N PHE A 270 -15.60 9.25 -8.37
CA PHE A 270 -15.46 8.24 -7.33
C PHE A 270 -14.48 8.68 -6.22
N LEU A 271 -13.31 9.23 -6.60
CA LEU A 271 -12.32 9.69 -5.62
C LEU A 271 -12.77 10.95 -4.86
N GLU A 272 -13.57 11.82 -5.48
CA GLU A 272 -14.22 12.97 -4.82
C GLU A 272 -15.17 12.49 -3.70
N GLU A 273 -15.97 11.46 -3.95
CA GLU A 273 -16.83 10.83 -2.91
C GLU A 273 -15.99 10.20 -1.79
N VAL A 274 -14.91 9.49 -2.14
CA VAL A 274 -13.97 8.93 -1.14
C VAL A 274 -13.34 10.04 -0.30
N LEU A 275 -12.96 11.16 -0.91
CA LEU A 275 -12.39 12.31 -0.23
C LEU A 275 -13.39 12.96 0.74
N GLU A 276 -14.65 13.06 0.35
CA GLU A 276 -15.73 13.56 1.20
C GLU A 276 -15.94 12.66 2.42
N VAL A 277 -16.03 11.35 2.21
CA VAL A 277 -16.16 10.35 3.28
C VAL A 277 -14.95 10.38 4.20
N TYR A 278 -13.73 10.49 3.66
CA TYR A 278 -12.53 10.66 4.46
C TYR A 278 -12.66 11.89 5.34
N SER A 279 -12.90 13.06 4.74
CA SER A 279 -12.88 14.34 5.42
C SER A 279 -13.95 14.44 6.53
N SER A 280 -15.11 13.84 6.31
CA SER A 280 -16.23 13.87 7.25
C SER A 280 -16.17 12.78 8.33
N LYS A 281 -15.73 11.55 7.99
CA LYS A 281 -15.81 10.40 8.92
C LYS A 281 -14.46 9.92 9.43
N TYR A 282 -13.42 9.98 8.60
CA TYR A 282 -12.13 9.34 8.86
C TYR A 282 -10.96 10.32 9.03
N ILE A 283 -11.23 11.61 9.17
CA ILE A 283 -10.19 12.63 9.38
C ILE A 283 -9.33 12.36 10.62
N LYS A 284 -9.86 11.68 11.64
CA LYS A 284 -9.10 11.28 12.84
C LYS A 284 -8.11 10.14 12.57
N ALA A 285 -8.32 9.35 11.51
CA ALA A 285 -7.40 8.30 11.03
C ALA A 285 -6.36 8.85 10.04
N SER A 286 -6.11 10.16 10.06
CA SER A 286 -5.36 10.82 8.99
C SER A 286 -3.88 10.41 8.88
N ARG A 287 -3.31 9.91 9.97
CA ARG A 287 -1.94 9.39 10.02
C ARG A 287 -1.78 8.01 9.38
N MET A 288 -2.83 7.20 9.35
CA MET A 288 -2.75 5.83 8.84
C MET A 288 -4.14 5.28 8.50
N LEU A 289 -4.27 4.64 7.34
CA LEU A 289 -5.46 3.89 6.88
C LEU A 289 -6.72 4.73 6.60
N GLY A 290 -6.75 6.04 6.86
CA GLY A 290 -7.96 6.86 6.67
C GLY A 290 -8.57 6.75 5.27
N ASP A 291 -7.74 6.65 4.25
CA ASP A 291 -8.16 6.48 2.86
C ASP A 291 -8.64 5.07 2.54
N GLN A 292 -8.01 4.03 3.11
CA GLN A 292 -8.49 2.66 2.98
C GLN A 292 -9.85 2.48 3.67
N PHE A 293 -10.07 3.14 4.81
CA PHE A 293 -11.37 3.14 5.47
C PHE A 293 -12.42 3.90 4.67
N ALA A 294 -12.08 5.06 4.12
CA ALA A 294 -12.99 5.81 3.26
C ALA A 294 -13.37 5.03 1.99
N LEU A 295 -12.39 4.39 1.32
CA LEU A 295 -12.63 3.51 0.18
C LEU A 295 -13.56 2.35 0.55
N ALA A 296 -13.27 1.66 1.66
CA ALA A 296 -14.09 0.54 2.11
C ALA A 296 -15.51 0.98 2.44
N TRP A 297 -15.69 2.18 3.00
CA TRP A 297 -16.99 2.76 3.28
C TRP A 297 -17.78 3.03 1.99
N VAL A 298 -17.18 3.71 1.01
CA VAL A 298 -17.83 3.99 -0.28
C VAL A 298 -18.23 2.68 -0.97
N VAL A 299 -17.30 1.73 -1.10
CA VAL A 299 -17.58 0.44 -1.74
C VAL A 299 -18.69 -0.33 -1.02
N ARG A 300 -18.68 -0.41 0.31
CA ARG A 300 -19.74 -1.12 1.06
C ARG A 300 -21.09 -0.44 0.96
N SER A 301 -21.12 0.89 0.86
CA SER A 301 -22.37 1.66 0.76
C SER A 301 -23.10 1.38 -0.57
N HIS A 302 -22.35 1.12 -1.64
CA HIS A 302 -22.91 0.88 -2.98
C HIS A 302 -22.94 -0.61 -3.38
N LEU A 303 -22.04 -1.43 -2.85
CA LEU A 303 -21.93 -2.86 -3.13
C LEU A 303 -21.88 -3.68 -1.83
N PRO A 304 -23.00 -3.84 -1.11
CA PRO A 304 -23.03 -4.57 0.17
C PRO A 304 -22.51 -6.01 0.05
N PHE A 305 -22.72 -6.67 -1.10
CA PHE A 305 -22.28 -8.04 -1.37
C PHE A 305 -20.77 -8.19 -1.59
N ALA A 306 -20.02 -7.09 -1.79
CA ALA A 306 -18.58 -7.15 -2.05
C ALA A 306 -17.79 -7.84 -0.93
N ALA A 307 -18.29 -7.78 0.32
CA ALA A 307 -17.67 -8.43 1.46
C ALA A 307 -17.60 -9.97 1.34
N GLU A 308 -18.54 -10.59 0.63
CA GLU A 308 -18.54 -12.03 0.39
C GLU A 308 -17.46 -12.42 -0.62
N HIS A 309 -17.31 -11.62 -1.68
CA HIS A 309 -16.27 -11.83 -2.70
C HIS A 309 -14.86 -11.64 -2.14
N PHE A 310 -14.66 -10.74 -1.17
CA PHE A 310 -13.35 -10.52 -0.56
C PHE A 310 -12.77 -11.73 0.19
N GLN A 311 -13.57 -12.76 0.44
CA GLN A 311 -13.12 -14.00 1.09
C GLN A 311 -12.24 -14.85 0.18
N LYS A 312 -12.43 -14.75 -1.15
CA LYS A 312 -11.68 -15.50 -2.15
C LYS A 312 -10.79 -14.55 -2.97
N PRO A 313 -9.55 -14.94 -3.31
CA PRO A 313 -8.65 -14.11 -4.10
C PRO A 313 -8.99 -14.15 -5.61
N GLU A 314 -10.25 -13.92 -5.95
CA GLU A 314 -10.78 -13.96 -7.33
C GLU A 314 -11.13 -12.56 -7.80
N THR A 315 -10.70 -12.19 -9.00
CA THR A 315 -11.05 -10.91 -9.60
C THR A 315 -12.56 -10.86 -9.87
N PHE A 316 -13.20 -9.74 -9.55
CA PHE A 316 -14.60 -9.50 -9.87
C PHE A 316 -14.84 -8.01 -10.15
N SER A 317 -16.00 -7.68 -10.70
CA SER A 317 -16.38 -6.29 -10.99
C SER A 317 -17.69 -5.93 -10.31
N GLY A 318 -17.89 -4.64 -10.03
CA GLY A 318 -19.15 -4.10 -9.56
C GLY A 318 -19.35 -2.66 -10.04
N GLN A 319 -20.60 -2.19 -10.03
CA GLN A 319 -20.93 -0.83 -10.45
C GLN A 319 -21.17 0.05 -9.22
N ILE A 320 -20.46 1.18 -9.14
CA ILE A 320 -20.60 2.17 -8.06
C ILE A 320 -20.91 3.51 -8.71
N ASN A 321 -22.09 4.07 -8.47
CA ASN A 321 -22.51 5.37 -9.00
C ASN A 321 -22.24 5.53 -10.53
N GLY A 322 -22.55 4.49 -11.31
CA GLY A 322 -22.33 4.49 -12.76
C GLY A 322 -20.88 4.17 -13.21
N ALA A 323 -19.92 4.08 -12.29
CA ALA A 323 -18.56 3.62 -12.57
C ALA A 323 -18.46 2.09 -12.42
N SER A 324 -18.05 1.41 -13.49
CA SER A 324 -17.54 0.03 -13.43
C SER A 324 -16.20 -0.01 -12.69
N VAL A 325 -16.18 -0.70 -11.54
CA VAL A 325 -15.02 -0.88 -10.66
C VAL A 325 -14.56 -2.33 -10.70
N LEU A 326 -13.30 -2.56 -11.05
CA LEU A 326 -12.66 -3.87 -11.02
C LEU A 326 -11.98 -4.09 -9.67
N PHE A 327 -12.22 -5.23 -9.03
CA PHE A 327 -11.60 -5.60 -7.77
C PHE A 327 -10.54 -6.66 -8.01
N LEU A 328 -9.28 -6.28 -7.78
CA LEU A 328 -8.09 -7.09 -8.01
C LEU A 328 -7.58 -7.68 -6.69
N PRO A 329 -7.23 -8.97 -6.61
CA PRO A 329 -6.74 -9.55 -5.38
C PRO A 329 -5.36 -8.98 -5.03
N CYS A 330 -5.19 -8.49 -3.80
CA CYS A 330 -3.89 -8.08 -3.24
C CYS A 330 -2.87 -9.23 -3.28
N ALA A 331 -3.32 -10.49 -3.31
CA ALA A 331 -2.43 -11.63 -3.49
C ALA A 331 -1.63 -11.59 -4.80
N ILE A 332 -2.07 -10.80 -5.79
CA ILE A 332 -1.46 -10.67 -7.12
C ILE A 332 -0.97 -9.23 -7.37
N TYR A 333 -1.84 -8.24 -7.17
CA TYR A 333 -1.62 -6.85 -7.58
C TYR A 333 -1.20 -5.91 -6.43
N ASN A 334 -0.96 -6.44 -5.23
CA ASN A 334 -0.52 -5.67 -4.07
C ASN A 334 0.11 -6.59 -3.00
N TRP A 335 0.86 -7.60 -3.44
CA TRP A 335 1.28 -8.70 -2.58
C TRP A 335 2.29 -8.19 -1.58
N THR A 336 2.02 -8.44 -0.31
CA THR A 336 2.84 -7.92 0.77
C THR A 336 3.73 -9.04 1.29
N PRO A 337 5.07 -8.88 1.34
CA PRO A 337 5.94 -9.86 1.96
C PRO A 337 5.50 -10.17 3.39
N PRO A 338 5.66 -11.44 3.83
CA PRO A 338 5.29 -11.88 5.17
C PRO A 338 5.72 -10.94 6.30
N GLU A 339 5.05 -11.01 7.45
CA GLU A 339 5.64 -10.64 8.75
C GLU A 339 5.35 -11.75 9.78
N GLY A 340 6.39 -12.40 10.31
CA GLY A 340 6.24 -13.46 11.31
C GLY A 340 5.97 -14.86 10.72
N ALA A 341 5.35 -15.76 11.50
CA ALA A 341 5.21 -17.18 11.14
C ALA A 341 3.78 -17.64 10.76
N GLY A 342 2.74 -16.79 10.90
CA GLY A 342 1.35 -17.25 10.98
C GLY A 342 0.40 -16.99 9.80
N GLN A 343 0.82 -16.43 8.66
CA GLN A 343 -0.12 -16.03 7.58
C GLN A 343 0.25 -16.52 6.17
N PHE A 344 1.20 -17.46 6.03
CA PHE A 344 1.93 -17.59 4.77
C PHE A 344 1.58 -18.85 3.99
N HIS A 345 0.84 -18.64 2.91
CA HIS A 345 0.61 -19.64 1.88
C HIS A 345 1.65 -19.57 0.76
N GLY A 346 2.76 -18.84 0.95
CA GLY A 346 3.78 -18.58 -0.09
C GLY A 346 3.44 -17.43 -1.03
N MET A 347 4.37 -17.14 -1.93
CA MET A 347 4.18 -16.16 -3.01
C MET A 347 3.54 -16.85 -4.22
N PRO A 348 2.37 -16.41 -4.72
CA PRO A 348 1.82 -16.89 -5.98
C PRO A 348 2.80 -16.73 -7.15
N LEU A 349 2.68 -17.58 -8.17
CA LEU A 349 3.57 -17.54 -9.34
C LEU A 349 3.29 -16.38 -10.29
N ASP A 350 2.10 -15.82 -10.20
CA ASP A 350 1.53 -14.78 -11.04
C ASP A 350 1.53 -13.40 -10.36
N VAL A 351 2.27 -13.22 -9.26
CA VAL A 351 2.39 -11.93 -8.57
C VAL A 351 2.91 -10.86 -9.54
N GLN A 352 2.17 -9.75 -9.60
CA GLN A 352 2.42 -8.63 -10.49
C GLN A 352 3.06 -7.44 -9.75
N VAL A 353 2.68 -7.23 -8.49
CA VAL A 353 3.16 -6.10 -7.67
C VAL A 353 3.49 -6.57 -6.25
N LEU A 354 4.70 -6.27 -5.80
CA LEU A 354 5.15 -6.48 -4.42
C LEU A 354 5.11 -5.16 -3.65
N HIS A 355 4.48 -5.12 -2.48
CA HIS A 355 4.36 -3.92 -1.63
C HIS A 355 5.14 -4.07 -0.32
N PHE A 356 6.21 -3.28 -0.18
CA PHE A 356 7.12 -3.27 0.95
C PHE A 356 6.65 -2.34 2.08
N LYS A 357 5.65 -2.78 2.85
CA LYS A 357 5.09 -1.96 3.94
C LYS A 357 6.02 -1.90 5.16
N GLY A 358 6.02 -0.76 5.84
CA GLY A 358 6.71 -0.58 7.13
C GLY A 358 8.21 -0.90 7.05
N SER A 359 8.68 -1.77 7.95
CA SER A 359 10.10 -2.15 8.02
C SER A 359 10.64 -2.85 6.77
N ARG A 360 9.75 -3.42 5.94
CA ARG A 360 10.13 -4.16 4.73
C ARG A 360 10.58 -3.26 3.59
N LYS A 361 10.45 -1.94 3.69
CA LYS A 361 11.07 -0.99 2.75
C LYS A 361 12.58 -1.22 2.62
N ARG A 362 13.24 -1.67 3.69
CA ARG A 362 14.62 -2.16 3.62
C ARG A 362 14.82 -3.25 2.57
N LEU A 363 13.93 -4.25 2.60
CA LEU A 363 13.98 -5.41 1.71
C LEU A 363 13.85 -4.98 0.25
N MET A 364 13.13 -3.89 -0.05
CA MET A 364 13.05 -3.33 -1.40
C MET A 364 14.45 -2.97 -1.95
N LEU A 365 15.26 -2.28 -1.14
CA LEU A 365 16.62 -1.89 -1.51
C LEU A 365 17.56 -3.10 -1.64
N GLU A 366 17.50 -4.04 -0.68
CA GLU A 366 18.29 -5.29 -0.75
C GLU A 366 17.92 -6.13 -1.97
N SER A 367 16.62 -6.19 -2.30
CA SER A 367 16.11 -6.91 -3.47
C SER A 367 16.59 -6.28 -4.76
N TRP A 368 16.55 -4.96 -4.87
CA TRP A 368 17.10 -4.26 -6.03
C TRP A 368 18.60 -4.47 -6.18
N ASN A 369 19.36 -4.37 -5.08
CA ASN A 369 20.81 -4.64 -5.10
C ASN A 369 21.12 -6.07 -5.56
N TYR A 370 20.30 -7.04 -5.13
CA TYR A 370 20.43 -8.43 -5.56
C TYR A 370 20.05 -8.63 -7.04
N TYR A 371 18.94 -8.02 -7.48
CA TYR A 371 18.53 -8.03 -8.88
C TYR A 371 19.60 -7.42 -9.78
N ASN A 372 20.16 -6.27 -9.42
CA ASN A 372 21.19 -5.61 -10.23
C ASN A 372 22.47 -6.46 -10.41
N LYS A 373 22.74 -7.38 -9.47
CA LYS A 373 23.88 -8.32 -9.54
C LYS A 373 23.57 -9.58 -10.35
N THR A 374 22.32 -10.02 -10.36
CA THR A 374 21.92 -11.34 -10.91
C THR A 374 21.08 -11.27 -12.16
N LEU A 375 20.48 -10.10 -12.42
CA LEU A 375 19.51 -9.80 -13.48
C LEU A 375 18.37 -10.82 -13.54
N SER A 376 18.00 -11.39 -12.38
CA SER A 376 17.00 -12.46 -12.29
C SER A 376 15.88 -12.08 -11.33
N MET A 377 14.75 -11.65 -11.89
CA MET A 377 13.54 -11.28 -11.13
C MET A 377 13.04 -12.42 -10.24
N PRO A 378 12.97 -13.69 -10.71
CA PRO A 378 12.46 -14.76 -9.85
C PRO A 378 13.42 -15.15 -8.70
N ASN A 379 14.74 -15.08 -8.93
CA ASN A 379 15.70 -15.28 -7.84
C ASN A 379 15.59 -14.16 -6.79
N MET A 380 15.38 -12.92 -7.23
CA MET A 380 15.07 -11.80 -6.33
C MET A 380 13.77 -12.06 -5.56
N MET A 381 12.73 -12.56 -6.20
CA MET A 381 11.49 -12.95 -5.51
C MET A 381 11.72 -14.05 -4.46
N CYS A 382 12.61 -15.01 -4.73
CA CYS A 382 13.03 -15.99 -3.74
C CYS A 382 13.77 -15.38 -2.55
N LEU A 383 14.64 -14.38 -2.78
CA LEU A 383 15.24 -13.60 -1.70
C LEU A 383 14.14 -12.98 -0.83
N ILE A 384 13.20 -12.25 -1.43
CA ILE A 384 12.09 -11.59 -0.73
C ILE A 384 11.27 -12.59 0.10
N LEU A 385 10.86 -13.70 -0.52
CA LEU A 385 10.03 -14.71 0.11
C LEU A 385 10.73 -15.34 1.34
N ARG A 386 12.04 -15.53 1.27
CA ARG A 386 12.82 -16.10 2.37
C ARG A 386 13.17 -15.08 3.44
N SER A 387 13.27 -13.81 3.08
CA SER A 387 13.57 -12.69 3.98
C SER A 387 12.36 -12.16 4.75
N GLY A 388 11.14 -12.33 4.23
CA GLY A 388 9.92 -11.76 4.82
C GLY A 388 9.62 -12.16 6.27
N ARG A 389 10.30 -13.15 6.86
CA ARG A 389 10.03 -13.56 8.25
C ARG A 389 10.64 -12.64 9.30
N THR A 390 11.45 -11.66 8.90
CA THR A 390 12.24 -10.83 9.82
C THR A 390 11.72 -9.39 9.87
N LYS A 391 11.56 -8.87 11.10
CA LYS A 391 11.33 -7.43 11.32
C LYS A 391 12.66 -6.71 11.30
N TYR A 392 12.86 -5.85 10.30
CA TYR A 392 14.05 -5.02 10.18
C TYR A 392 13.87 -3.71 10.96
N ASP A 393 14.96 -3.13 11.44
CA ASP A 393 14.96 -1.72 11.80
C ASP A 393 15.13 -0.91 10.50
N PHE A 394 14.11 -0.12 10.15
CA PHE A 394 14.09 0.71 8.94
C PHE A 394 13.27 1.97 9.17
#